data_AF-A0A929HXN1-F1
#
_entry.id   AF-A0A929HXN1-F1
#
_cell.length_a   1.000
_cell.length_b   1.000
_cell.length_c   1.000
_cell.angle_alpha   90.00
_cell.angle_beta   90.00
_cell.angle_gamma   90.00
#
_symmetry.space_group_name_H-M   'P 1'
#
loop_
_entity.id
_entity.type
_entity.pdbx_description
1 polymer ?
#
loop_
_entity_poly.entity_id
_entity_poly.type
_entity_poly.pdbx_seq_one_letter_code
_entity_poly.pdbx_strand_id
1 'polypeptide(L)'
;MPRILPLASLIALLATTLTACDKQITVVISQPETPAAVTDEAPVIAVVEEAPVAAPPVAQVNAERLIAADKEPGNWMSYGRTYSEQRYSPLQQITADNVADLGLDWSFELETERGIEATSIVVDGIMYMSSSWSVVHAMDARTGDHLWTFDPMVPKEKAKHTCCDVVNRGVAVWEGQVFFGALDGRLFALDAATGNVNWEVATFDPKLSHTITGAPRVVKDKVLIGNGGAEFGVRGFISAYNVSDGSLAWRFYTVPGNPELGFESDALKMA
;
A
#
# COMPACT_ATOMS: atom_id res chain seq x y z
N MET A 1 -47.87 -0.57 58.98
CA MET A 1 -47.09 -1.81 58.72
C MET A 1 -46.28 -1.58 57.44
N PRO A 2 -44.94 -1.60 57.51
CA PRO A 2 -44.07 -1.35 56.36
C PRO A 2 -43.95 -2.62 55.50
N ARG A 3 -43.86 -2.44 54.17
CA ARG A 3 -43.54 -3.51 53.21
C ARG A 3 -42.04 -3.52 52.95
N ILE A 4 -41.42 -4.67 53.21
CA ILE A 4 -40.02 -5.01 52.96
C ILE A 4 -39.84 -5.19 51.45
N LEU A 5 -38.89 -4.50 50.82
CA LEU A 5 -38.35 -4.83 49.48
C LEU A 5 -37.18 -5.83 49.64
N PRO A 6 -37.03 -6.84 48.78
CA PRO A 6 -35.85 -7.70 48.78
C PRO A 6 -34.66 -7.04 48.06
N LEU A 7 -33.46 -7.26 48.58
CA LEU A 7 -32.17 -6.91 48.00
C LEU A 7 -32.03 -7.49 46.57
N ALA A 8 -31.75 -6.64 45.59
CA ALA A 8 -31.18 -7.08 44.31
C ALA A 8 -29.68 -7.35 44.51
N SER A 9 -29.25 -8.59 44.29
CA SER A 9 -27.82 -8.95 44.28
C SER A 9 -27.10 -8.22 43.14
N LEU A 10 -26.09 -7.45 43.50
CA LEU A 10 -25.18 -6.78 42.58
C LEU A 10 -24.16 -7.82 42.08
N ILE A 11 -24.22 -8.20 40.80
CA ILE A 11 -23.20 -9.05 40.16
C ILE A 11 -21.97 -8.19 39.91
N ALA A 12 -20.86 -8.47 40.59
CA ALA A 12 -19.57 -7.82 40.32
C ALA A 12 -18.79 -8.65 39.29
N LEU A 13 -18.72 -8.15 38.05
CA LEU A 13 -17.86 -8.73 37.00
C LEU A 13 -16.45 -8.15 37.17
N LEU A 14 -15.48 -8.95 37.61
CA LEU A 14 -14.07 -8.56 37.52
C LEU A 14 -13.55 -8.90 36.13
N ALA A 15 -13.26 -7.87 35.35
CA ALA A 15 -12.49 -7.98 34.11
C ALA A 15 -11.07 -7.53 34.38
N THR A 16 -10.10 -8.38 34.07
CA THR A 16 -8.67 -8.05 34.14
C THR A 16 -8.12 -8.10 32.72
N THR A 17 -7.61 -6.97 32.24
CA THR A 17 -6.98 -6.86 30.92
C THR A 17 -5.48 -7.08 31.05
N LEU A 18 -4.94 -8.05 30.30
CA LEU A 18 -3.50 -8.25 30.14
C LEU A 18 -3.10 -7.88 28.72
N THR A 19 -2.00 -7.14 28.58
CA THR A 19 -1.42 -6.79 27.29
C THR A 19 -0.20 -7.67 27.04
N ALA A 20 -0.24 -8.48 25.99
CA ALA A 20 0.90 -9.23 25.49
C ALA A 20 0.85 -9.22 23.96
N CYS A 21 1.95 -8.79 23.30
CA CYS A 21 2.11 -8.72 21.83
C CYS A 21 0.84 -8.35 21.05
N ASP A 22 0.56 -7.06 20.90
CA ASP A 22 -0.47 -6.47 20.02
C ASP A 22 -1.91 -7.00 20.14
N LYS A 23 -2.22 -7.84 21.13
CA LYS A 23 -3.57 -8.35 21.39
C LYS A 23 -4.03 -7.94 22.78
N GLN A 24 -5.20 -7.30 22.84
CA GLN A 24 -5.93 -7.11 24.08
C GLN A 24 -6.67 -8.40 24.42
N ILE A 25 -6.33 -9.02 25.55
CA ILE A 25 -7.01 -10.20 26.07
C ILE A 25 -7.82 -9.78 27.29
N THR A 26 -9.15 -9.88 27.18
CA THR A 26 -10.07 -9.65 28.31
C THR A 26 -10.48 -11.00 28.88
N VAL A 27 -10.09 -11.27 30.12
CA VAL A 27 -10.51 -12.47 30.85
C VAL A 27 -11.78 -12.14 31.65
N VAL A 28 -12.88 -12.83 31.34
CA VAL A 28 -14.15 -12.70 32.08
C VAL A 28 -14.32 -13.91 33.00
N ILE A 29 -14.42 -13.66 34.31
CA ILE A 29 -14.67 -14.70 35.31
C ILE A 29 -16.12 -14.58 35.77
N SER A 30 -16.97 -15.53 35.40
CA SER A 30 -18.33 -15.64 35.95
C SER A 30 -18.30 -16.38 37.29
N GLN A 31 -18.85 -15.80 38.35
CA GLN A 31 -19.07 -16.51 39.61
C GLN A 31 -20.41 -17.26 39.59
N PRO A 32 -20.51 -18.44 40.24
CA PRO A 32 -21.75 -19.21 40.29
C PRO A 32 -22.83 -18.51 41.13
N GLU A 33 -24.04 -18.43 40.58
CA GLU A 33 -25.20 -17.74 41.16
C GLU A 33 -25.97 -18.61 42.19
N THR A 34 -25.36 -19.18 43.23
CA THR A 34 -26.04 -19.58 44.49
C THR A 34 -25.09 -20.31 45.46
N PRO A 35 -25.24 -20.17 46.79
CA PRO A 35 -24.49 -20.96 47.75
C PRO A 35 -25.21 -22.29 48.05
N ALA A 36 -25.04 -23.30 47.20
CA ALA A 36 -25.28 -24.70 47.55
C ALA A 36 -24.62 -25.67 46.55
N ALA A 37 -23.95 -26.70 47.08
CA ALA A 37 -23.24 -27.79 46.41
C ALA A 37 -21.88 -27.42 45.78
N VAL A 38 -20.80 -27.87 46.44
CA VAL A 38 -19.46 -27.95 45.84
C VAL A 38 -19.48 -29.10 44.84
N THR A 39 -19.64 -28.77 43.55
CA THR A 39 -19.30 -29.68 42.46
C THR A 39 -17.88 -29.36 41.99
N ASP A 40 -17.07 -30.40 41.80
CA ASP A 40 -15.65 -30.35 41.43
C ASP A 40 -15.44 -29.98 39.94
N GLU A 41 -16.17 -28.97 39.45
CA GLU A 41 -16.01 -28.48 38.08
C GLU A 41 -15.17 -27.20 38.09
N ALA A 42 -13.99 -27.29 37.48
CA ALA A 42 -13.08 -26.17 37.30
C ALA A 42 -13.75 -25.04 36.49
N PRO A 43 -13.49 -23.77 36.82
CA PRO A 43 -14.09 -22.64 36.11
C PRO A 43 -13.71 -22.67 34.62
N VAL A 44 -14.72 -22.63 33.77
CA VAL A 44 -14.55 -22.55 32.32
C VAL A 44 -14.06 -21.14 31.99
N ILE A 45 -12.78 -21.02 31.63
CA ILE A 45 -12.20 -19.76 31.14
C ILE A 45 -12.57 -19.65 29.66
N ALA A 46 -13.56 -18.82 29.34
CA ALA A 46 -13.84 -18.44 27.97
C ALA A 46 -12.84 -17.35 27.55
N VAL A 47 -11.91 -17.70 26.66
CA VAL A 47 -11.07 -16.71 25.96
C VAL A 47 -11.89 -16.18 24.80
N VAL A 48 -12.39 -14.96 24.94
CA VAL A 48 -13.05 -14.25 23.84
C VAL A 48 -11.96 -13.48 23.10
N GLU A 49 -11.53 -14.00 21.94
CA GLU A 49 -10.66 -13.26 21.04
C GLU A 49 -11.52 -12.21 20.34
N GLU A 50 -11.37 -10.94 20.73
CA GLU A 50 -12.05 -9.83 20.07
C GLU A 50 -11.48 -9.70 18.66
N ALA A 51 -12.35 -9.77 17.65
CA ALA A 51 -11.94 -9.60 16.26
C ALA A 51 -11.32 -8.20 16.08
N PRO A 52 -10.18 -8.07 15.37
CA PRO A 52 -9.55 -6.78 15.19
C PRO A 52 -10.53 -5.79 14.56
N VAL A 53 -10.69 -4.63 15.19
CA VAL A 53 -11.48 -3.52 14.65
C VAL A 53 -10.87 -3.15 13.30
N ALA A 54 -11.63 -3.35 12.21
CA ALA A 54 -11.19 -3.00 10.88
C ALA A 54 -10.80 -1.51 10.85
N ALA A 55 -9.55 -1.23 10.48
CA ALA A 55 -9.11 0.14 10.25
C ALA A 55 -10.05 0.80 9.22
N PRO A 56 -10.33 2.11 9.33
CA PRO A 56 -11.12 2.82 8.35
C PRO A 56 -10.54 2.58 6.94
N PRO A 57 -11.39 2.41 5.91
CA PRO A 57 -10.91 2.02 4.60
C PRO A 57 -10.15 3.18 3.95
N VAL A 58 -8.83 3.09 3.97
CA VAL A 58 -7.91 4.08 3.36
C VAL A 58 -7.66 3.73 1.89
N ALA A 59 -7.21 4.71 1.10
CA ALA A 59 -6.84 4.54 -0.30
C ALA A 59 -7.88 3.83 -1.19
N GLN A 60 -9.18 4.04 -0.89
CA GLN A 60 -10.29 3.48 -1.68
C GLN A 60 -10.46 4.26 -2.99
N VAL A 61 -9.51 4.08 -3.90
CA VAL A 61 -9.50 4.67 -5.23
C VAL A 61 -10.06 3.66 -6.23
N ASN A 62 -10.97 4.11 -7.08
CA ASN A 62 -11.48 3.36 -8.21
C ASN A 62 -11.58 4.26 -9.45
N ALA A 63 -12.05 3.71 -10.57
CA ALA A 63 -12.07 4.42 -11.84
C ALA A 63 -12.96 5.67 -11.79
N GLU A 64 -14.14 5.55 -11.19
CA GLU A 64 -15.09 6.65 -11.09
C GLU A 64 -14.54 7.80 -10.24
N ARG A 65 -13.95 7.47 -9.07
CA ARG A 65 -13.31 8.44 -8.17
C ARG A 65 -12.14 9.15 -8.85
N LEU A 66 -11.27 8.41 -9.53
CA LEU A 66 -10.10 8.99 -10.22
C LEU A 66 -10.49 9.82 -11.44
N ILE A 67 -11.52 9.43 -12.21
CA ILE A 67 -12.08 10.27 -13.30
C ILE A 67 -12.67 11.56 -12.73
N ALA A 68 -13.28 11.50 -11.55
CA ALA A 68 -13.87 12.64 -10.86
C ALA A 68 -12.88 13.38 -9.92
N ALA A 69 -11.57 13.22 -10.08
CA ALA A 69 -10.56 13.74 -9.16
C ALA A 69 -10.66 15.25 -8.88
N ASP A 70 -11.21 16.05 -9.80
CA ASP A 70 -11.44 17.48 -9.57
C ASP A 70 -12.51 17.79 -8.52
N LYS A 71 -13.36 16.82 -8.16
CA LYS A 71 -14.27 16.91 -7.01
C LYS A 71 -13.56 16.74 -5.67
N GLU A 72 -12.35 16.19 -5.68
CA GLU A 72 -11.52 15.94 -4.50
C GLU A 72 -10.13 16.55 -4.68
N PRO A 73 -10.01 17.87 -4.89
CA PRO A 73 -8.74 18.48 -5.31
C PRO A 73 -7.64 18.41 -4.24
N GLY A 74 -8.00 18.09 -2.99
CA GLY A 74 -7.06 17.81 -1.89
C GLY A 74 -6.42 16.42 -1.94
N ASN A 75 -6.94 15.51 -2.77
CA ASN A 75 -6.32 14.21 -3.03
C ASN A 75 -5.46 14.24 -4.30
N TRP A 76 -4.37 13.47 -4.29
CA TRP A 76 -3.51 13.18 -5.43
C TRP A 76 -3.47 11.65 -5.62
N MET A 77 -4.50 11.13 -6.30
CA MET A 77 -4.81 9.68 -6.33
C MET A 77 -4.04 8.87 -7.38
N SER A 78 -3.30 9.52 -8.28
CA SER A 78 -2.52 8.86 -9.33
C SER A 78 -1.23 9.62 -9.58
N TYR A 79 -0.25 8.99 -10.23
CA TYR A 79 1.09 9.57 -10.44
C TYR A 79 1.04 11.00 -11.00
N GLY A 80 0.25 11.23 -12.05
CA GLY A 80 0.06 12.54 -12.67
C GLY A 80 -1.15 13.31 -12.16
N ARG A 81 -1.62 13.04 -10.93
CA ARG A 81 -2.90 13.45 -10.31
C ARG A 81 -4.13 12.82 -10.97
N THR A 82 -4.29 13.01 -12.28
CA THR A 82 -5.41 12.52 -13.09
C THR A 82 -4.91 11.63 -14.22
N TYR A 83 -5.81 10.91 -14.90
CA TYR A 83 -5.43 10.07 -16.06
C TYR A 83 -4.82 10.83 -17.24
N SER A 84 -5.07 12.14 -17.35
CA SER A 84 -4.43 12.97 -18.40
C SER A 84 -3.01 13.36 -18.05
N GLU A 85 -2.53 13.03 -16.85
CA GLU A 85 -1.15 13.23 -16.39
C GLU A 85 -0.66 14.69 -16.47
N GLN A 86 -1.60 15.66 -16.46
CA GLN A 86 -1.28 17.09 -16.58
C GLN A 86 -0.55 17.66 -15.36
N ARG A 87 -0.62 16.98 -14.20
CA ARG A 87 -0.05 17.45 -12.93
C ARG A 87 -0.52 18.86 -12.52
N TYR A 88 -1.71 19.24 -12.95
CA TYR A 88 -2.35 20.50 -12.59
C TYR A 88 -3.23 20.33 -11.34
N SER A 89 -2.97 21.12 -10.29
CA SER A 89 -3.84 21.18 -9.10
C SER A 89 -4.80 22.38 -9.19
N PRO A 90 -6.12 22.19 -9.05
CA PRO A 90 -7.11 23.26 -8.91
C PRO A 90 -7.10 23.97 -7.55
N LEU A 91 -6.29 23.52 -6.58
CA LEU A 91 -6.17 24.21 -5.29
C LEU A 91 -5.55 25.59 -5.48
N GLN A 92 -6.09 26.59 -4.78
CA GLN A 92 -5.66 28.00 -4.89
C GLN A 92 -5.43 28.66 -3.54
N GLN A 93 -5.21 27.87 -2.47
CA GLN A 93 -4.86 28.45 -1.16
C GLN A 93 -3.48 29.12 -1.20
N ILE A 94 -2.52 28.50 -1.90
CA ILE A 94 -1.21 29.07 -2.20
C ILE A 94 -1.26 29.61 -3.63
N THR A 95 -0.95 30.89 -3.79
CA THR A 95 -0.97 31.63 -5.06
C THR A 95 0.33 32.42 -5.23
N ALA A 96 0.50 33.06 -6.39
CA ALA A 96 1.64 33.96 -6.62
C ALA A 96 1.70 35.13 -5.62
N ASP A 97 0.58 35.52 -5.03
CA ASP A 97 0.48 36.67 -4.14
C ASP A 97 0.96 36.35 -2.71
N ASN A 98 0.90 35.07 -2.28
CA ASN A 98 1.21 34.66 -0.91
C ASN A 98 2.28 33.55 -0.81
N VAL A 99 2.83 33.05 -1.92
CA VAL A 99 3.88 32.01 -1.90
C VAL A 99 5.14 32.44 -1.15
N ALA A 100 5.39 33.74 -1.00
CA ALA A 100 6.49 34.27 -0.22
C ALA A 100 6.39 33.95 1.28
N ASP A 101 5.19 33.63 1.79
CA ASP A 101 4.95 33.28 3.19
C ASP A 101 5.09 31.77 3.44
N LEU A 102 5.39 30.98 2.41
CA LEU A 102 5.50 29.52 2.53
C LEU A 102 6.72 29.13 3.39
N GLY A 103 6.51 28.20 4.32
CA GLY A 103 7.54 27.63 5.17
C GLY A 103 7.49 26.11 5.20
N LEU A 104 8.58 25.50 5.70
CA LEU A 104 8.60 24.08 6.01
C LEU A 104 7.66 23.80 7.19
N ASP A 105 6.70 22.89 6.99
CA ASP A 105 5.76 22.46 8.04
C ASP A 105 6.32 21.25 8.80
N TRP A 106 6.71 20.20 8.07
CA TRP A 106 7.36 19.01 8.61
C TRP A 106 8.33 18.38 7.61
N SER A 107 9.20 17.50 8.09
CA SER A 107 10.15 16.73 7.29
C SER A 107 10.28 15.29 7.81
N PHE A 108 10.52 14.34 6.90
CA PHE A 108 10.78 12.94 7.22
C PHE A 108 12.10 12.49 6.57
N GLU A 109 12.96 11.83 7.35
CA GLU A 109 14.26 11.32 6.87
C GLU A 109 14.07 9.92 6.26
N LEU A 110 14.52 9.74 5.01
CA LEU A 110 14.33 8.49 4.25
C LEU A 110 15.48 7.48 4.45
N GLU A 111 16.45 7.81 5.30
CA GLU A 111 17.62 6.97 5.61
C GLU A 111 18.39 6.51 4.35
N THR A 112 18.50 7.41 3.36
CA THR A 112 19.22 7.12 2.11
C THR A 112 19.88 8.35 1.53
N GLU A 113 21.08 8.16 0.99
CA GLU A 113 21.87 9.21 0.31
C GLU A 113 21.82 9.06 -1.24
N ARG A 114 20.87 8.27 -1.76
CA ARG A 114 20.70 7.99 -3.19
C ARG A 114 19.51 8.75 -3.77
N GLY A 115 19.38 8.76 -5.09
CA GLY A 115 18.39 9.58 -5.80
C GLY A 115 16.94 9.32 -5.38
N ILE A 116 16.20 10.40 -5.14
CA ILE A 116 14.77 10.39 -4.85
C ILE A 116 14.02 10.99 -6.04
N GLU A 117 13.34 10.14 -6.82
CA GLU A 117 12.55 10.54 -8.00
C GLU A 117 11.03 10.43 -7.76
N ALA A 118 10.61 10.11 -6.54
CA ALA A 118 9.24 9.73 -6.27
C ALA A 118 8.26 10.90 -6.41
N THR A 119 7.12 10.64 -7.04
CA THR A 119 5.92 11.47 -6.86
C THR A 119 5.06 10.84 -5.78
N SER A 120 4.85 11.56 -4.67
CA SER A 120 3.98 11.11 -3.59
C SER A 120 2.52 11.02 -4.04
N ILE A 121 1.83 9.99 -3.55
CA ILE A 121 0.39 9.81 -3.68
C ILE A 121 -0.24 10.19 -2.34
N VAL A 122 -1.23 11.07 -2.35
CA VAL A 122 -1.92 11.51 -1.12
C VAL A 122 -3.39 11.18 -1.25
N VAL A 123 -3.91 10.28 -0.40
CA VAL A 123 -5.32 9.89 -0.39
C VAL A 123 -5.82 9.83 1.03
N ASP A 124 -6.91 10.54 1.30
CA ASP A 124 -7.66 10.48 2.55
C ASP A 124 -6.78 10.78 3.79
N GLY A 125 -5.82 11.70 3.63
CA GLY A 125 -4.91 12.15 4.69
C GLY A 125 -3.63 11.33 4.83
N ILE A 126 -3.44 10.26 4.06
CA ILE A 126 -2.22 9.45 4.07
C ILE A 126 -1.38 9.75 2.82
N MET A 127 -0.08 9.96 3.02
CA MET A 127 0.92 10.09 1.97
C MET A 127 1.66 8.76 1.79
N TYR A 128 1.65 8.23 0.57
CA TYR A 128 2.43 7.07 0.13
C TYR A 128 3.55 7.52 -0.81
N MET A 129 4.78 7.11 -0.51
CA MET A 129 5.95 7.50 -1.30
C MET A 129 7.00 6.39 -1.28
N SER A 130 7.68 6.20 -2.41
CA SER A 130 8.85 5.32 -2.49
C SER A 130 10.15 6.11 -2.29
N SER A 131 11.21 5.43 -1.87
CA SER A 131 12.57 5.94 -1.84
C SER A 131 13.52 5.01 -2.60
N SER A 132 14.82 5.26 -2.47
CA SER A 132 15.88 4.44 -3.04
C SER A 132 15.73 2.96 -2.68
N TRP A 133 16.21 2.07 -3.55
CA TRP A 133 16.02 0.61 -3.39
C TRP A 133 14.57 0.14 -3.38
N SER A 134 13.64 1.00 -3.80
CA SER A 134 12.20 0.71 -3.88
C SER A 134 11.55 0.47 -2.51
N VAL A 135 12.10 1.04 -1.44
CA VAL A 135 11.44 1.07 -0.13
C VAL A 135 10.21 1.96 -0.23
N VAL A 136 9.10 1.57 0.39
CA VAL A 136 7.84 2.33 0.39
C VAL A 136 7.49 2.75 1.80
N HIS A 137 7.08 4.01 1.96
CA HIS A 137 6.69 4.60 3.24
C HIS A 137 5.25 5.09 3.16
N ALA A 138 4.52 4.98 4.26
CA ALA A 138 3.27 5.68 4.50
C ALA A 138 3.40 6.60 5.71
N MET A 139 2.88 7.82 5.58
CA MET A 139 2.92 8.85 6.60
C MET A 139 1.56 9.55 6.69
N ASP A 140 1.23 10.07 7.88
CA ASP A 140 0.16 11.07 7.99
C ASP A 140 0.60 12.33 7.22
N ALA A 141 -0.20 12.74 6.23
CA ALA A 141 0.17 13.84 5.33
C ALA A 141 0.15 15.22 6.02
N ARG A 142 -0.52 15.34 7.18
CA ARG A 142 -0.59 16.58 7.95
C ARG A 142 0.56 16.69 8.93
N THR A 143 0.89 15.64 9.66
CA THR A 143 1.89 15.70 10.74
C THR A 143 3.27 15.22 10.31
N GLY A 144 3.35 14.42 9.23
CA GLY A 144 4.57 13.70 8.86
C GLY A 144 4.83 12.46 9.73
N ASP A 145 3.89 12.08 10.60
CA ASP A 145 4.04 10.91 11.45
C ASP A 145 4.14 9.65 10.59
N HIS A 146 5.14 8.83 10.89
CA HIS A 146 5.33 7.55 10.24
C HIS A 146 4.20 6.58 10.60
N LEU A 147 3.61 5.95 9.58
CA LEU A 147 2.59 4.92 9.76
C LEU A 147 3.18 3.53 9.56
N TRP A 148 3.86 3.32 8.42
CA TRP A 148 4.55 2.06 8.12
C TRP A 148 5.64 2.23 7.07
N THR A 149 6.53 1.24 6.98
CA THR A 149 7.54 1.14 5.92
C THR A 149 7.65 -0.31 5.45
N PHE A 150 7.75 -0.47 4.14
CA PHE A 150 7.98 -1.75 3.48
C PHE A 150 9.30 -1.69 2.71
N ASP A 151 10.28 -2.50 3.13
CA ASP A 151 11.50 -2.73 2.35
C ASP A 151 11.32 -4.04 1.55
N PRO A 152 11.31 -4.01 0.21
CA PRO A 152 11.26 -5.23 -0.59
C PRO A 152 12.51 -6.10 -0.44
N MET A 153 13.58 -5.61 0.19
CA MET A 153 14.87 -6.28 0.36
C MET A 153 15.55 -6.56 -0.99
N VAL A 154 15.56 -5.57 -1.88
CA VAL A 154 16.25 -5.67 -3.18
C VAL A 154 17.73 -6.02 -2.96
N PRO A 155 18.24 -7.11 -3.56
CA PRO A 155 19.65 -7.47 -3.47
C PRO A 155 20.54 -6.34 -3.98
N LYS A 156 21.50 -5.88 -3.17
CA LYS A 156 22.32 -4.71 -3.50
C LYS A 156 23.16 -4.90 -4.78
N GLU A 157 23.48 -6.14 -5.11
CA GLU A 157 24.12 -6.52 -6.37
C GLU A 157 23.29 -6.19 -7.62
N LYS A 158 21.97 -5.97 -7.51
CA LYS A 158 21.13 -5.54 -8.64
C LYS A 158 21.54 -4.16 -9.17
N ALA A 159 22.22 -3.33 -8.37
CA ALA A 159 22.75 -2.04 -8.81
C ALA A 159 23.64 -2.16 -10.06
N LYS A 160 24.33 -3.29 -10.28
CA LYS A 160 25.16 -3.51 -11.49
C LYS A 160 24.36 -3.60 -12.80
N HIS A 161 23.05 -3.85 -12.71
CA HIS A 161 22.12 -3.91 -13.83
C HIS A 161 21.26 -2.64 -13.94
N THR A 162 21.60 -1.59 -13.19
CA THR A 162 20.85 -0.34 -13.16
C THR A 162 21.70 0.76 -13.77
N CYS A 163 21.25 1.36 -14.87
CA CYS A 163 22.03 2.35 -15.62
C CYS A 163 22.19 3.68 -14.86
N CYS A 164 21.20 4.01 -14.03
CA CYS A 164 20.84 5.39 -13.78
C CYS A 164 20.44 5.62 -12.31
N ASP A 165 21.21 5.03 -11.38
CA ASP A 165 20.94 5.03 -9.92
C ASP A 165 19.78 4.10 -9.49
N VAL A 166 19.72 3.74 -8.20
CA VAL A 166 18.77 2.81 -7.57
C VAL A 166 17.44 3.48 -7.20
N VAL A 167 16.97 4.32 -8.10
CA VAL A 167 15.81 5.21 -7.93
C VAL A 167 14.49 4.45 -8.06
N ASN A 168 13.43 5.03 -7.49
CA ASN A 168 12.05 4.63 -7.73
C ASN A 168 11.17 5.87 -7.87
N ARG A 169 10.27 5.87 -8.87
CA ARG A 169 9.43 7.03 -9.19
C ARG A 169 8.13 7.09 -8.40
N GLY A 170 7.77 6.06 -7.64
CA GLY A 170 6.59 6.11 -6.78
C GLY A 170 5.68 4.90 -6.96
N VAL A 171 4.49 5.06 -6.38
CA VAL A 171 3.50 4.01 -6.23
C VAL A 171 2.20 4.37 -6.98
N ALA A 172 1.31 3.40 -7.10
CA ALA A 172 -0.10 3.61 -7.44
C ALA A 172 -0.98 3.14 -6.28
N VAL A 173 -2.21 3.62 -6.23
CA VAL A 173 -3.21 3.16 -5.25
C VAL A 173 -4.50 2.76 -5.94
N TRP A 174 -5.15 1.73 -5.42
CA TRP A 174 -6.44 1.24 -5.92
C TRP A 174 -7.10 0.32 -4.91
N GLU A 175 -8.40 0.47 -4.66
CA GLU A 175 -9.21 -0.44 -3.83
C GLU A 175 -8.57 -0.79 -2.47
N GLY A 176 -7.94 0.20 -1.82
CA GLY A 176 -7.29 -0.01 -0.51
C GLY A 176 -5.91 -0.66 -0.58
N GLN A 177 -5.29 -0.71 -1.75
CA GLN A 177 -3.97 -1.28 -1.95
C GLN A 177 -2.98 -0.25 -2.50
N VAL A 178 -1.70 -0.45 -2.21
CA VAL A 178 -0.55 0.29 -2.76
C VAL A 178 0.24 -0.64 -3.68
N PHE A 179 0.47 -0.22 -4.93
CA PHE A 179 1.22 -0.98 -5.92
C PHE A 179 2.53 -0.29 -6.26
N PHE A 180 3.61 -1.06 -6.33
CA PHE A 180 4.89 -0.54 -6.77
C PHE A 180 5.75 -1.62 -7.41
N GLY A 181 6.60 -1.21 -8.35
CA GLY A 181 7.61 -2.08 -8.95
C GLY A 181 8.94 -1.92 -8.21
N ALA A 182 9.50 -3.02 -7.72
CA ALA A 182 10.82 -3.05 -7.12
C ALA A 182 11.93 -3.18 -8.17
N LEU A 183 13.10 -2.62 -7.86
CA LEU A 183 14.24 -2.54 -8.76
C LEU A 183 14.68 -3.89 -9.36
N ASP A 184 14.48 -4.99 -8.62
CA ASP A 184 14.82 -6.35 -9.06
C ASP A 184 13.79 -7.02 -9.97
N GLY A 185 12.67 -6.36 -10.27
CA GLY A 185 11.67 -6.84 -11.22
C GLY A 185 10.38 -7.35 -10.61
N ARG A 186 10.25 -7.31 -9.29
CA ARG A 186 9.03 -7.69 -8.60
C ARG A 186 7.99 -6.56 -8.67
N LEU A 187 6.72 -6.93 -8.84
CA LEU A 187 5.57 -6.05 -8.66
C LEU A 187 4.86 -6.49 -7.38
N PHE A 188 4.60 -5.53 -6.50
CA PHE A 188 3.93 -5.77 -5.22
C PHE A 188 2.56 -5.11 -5.19
N ALA A 189 1.65 -5.72 -4.44
CA ALA A 189 0.50 -5.07 -3.85
C ALA A 189 0.58 -5.15 -2.32
N LEU A 190 0.50 -4.01 -1.66
CA LEU A 190 0.46 -3.90 -0.22
C LEU A 190 -0.94 -3.46 0.22
N ASP A 191 -1.39 -3.93 1.38
CA ASP A 191 -2.50 -3.33 2.09
C ASP A 191 -2.16 -1.88 2.47
N ALA A 192 -3.00 -0.92 2.10
CA ALA A 192 -2.68 0.49 2.23
C ALA A 192 -2.69 1.00 3.68
N ALA A 193 -3.35 0.30 4.60
CA ALA A 193 -3.39 0.67 6.01
C ALA A 193 -2.16 0.15 6.77
N THR A 194 -1.70 -1.05 6.42
CA THR A 194 -0.71 -1.81 7.22
C THR A 194 0.64 -1.99 6.54
N GLY A 195 0.72 -1.83 5.22
CA GLY A 195 1.92 -2.13 4.43
C GLY A 195 2.19 -3.64 4.26
N ASN A 196 1.28 -4.51 4.72
CA ASN A 196 1.41 -5.96 4.55
C ASN A 196 1.25 -6.36 3.08
N VAL A 197 2.01 -7.37 2.65
CA VAL A 197 1.93 -7.88 1.27
C VAL A 197 0.62 -8.63 1.05
N ASN A 198 -0.19 -8.15 0.11
CA ASN A 198 -1.34 -8.88 -0.41
C ASN A 198 -0.90 -9.90 -1.48
N TRP A 199 -0.03 -9.46 -2.40
CA TRP A 199 0.62 -10.34 -3.38
C TRP A 199 1.93 -9.75 -3.91
N GLU A 200 2.78 -10.62 -4.45
CA GLU A 200 4.04 -10.31 -5.10
C GLU A 200 4.20 -11.19 -6.35
N VAL A 201 4.63 -10.60 -7.47
CA VAL A 201 4.96 -11.36 -8.69
C VAL A 201 6.25 -10.89 -9.34
N ALA A 202 7.05 -11.82 -9.85
CA ALA A 202 8.18 -11.48 -10.70
C ALA A 202 7.69 -11.13 -12.11
N THR A 203 8.05 -9.95 -12.62
CA THR A 203 7.62 -9.50 -13.95
C THR A 203 8.53 -10.00 -15.08
N PHE A 204 9.75 -10.44 -14.75
CA PHE A 204 10.71 -11.04 -15.67
C PHE A 204 11.60 -12.04 -14.94
N ASP A 205 12.37 -12.84 -15.68
CA ASP A 205 13.39 -13.69 -15.08
C ASP A 205 14.44 -12.81 -14.37
N PRO A 206 14.62 -12.94 -13.05
CA PRO A 206 15.52 -12.09 -12.27
C PRO A 206 17.00 -12.19 -12.71
N LYS A 207 17.37 -13.21 -13.48
CA LYS A 207 18.70 -13.36 -14.09
C LYS A 207 18.95 -12.36 -15.23
N LEU A 208 17.90 -11.80 -15.80
CA LEU A 208 18.02 -10.78 -16.85
C LEU A 208 18.42 -9.43 -16.25
N SER A 209 19.05 -8.60 -17.07
CA SER A 209 19.47 -7.25 -16.70
C SER A 209 18.34 -6.23 -16.73
N HIS A 210 17.08 -6.69 -16.74
CA HIS A 210 15.92 -5.80 -16.58
C HIS A 210 15.88 -5.24 -15.15
N THR A 211 15.32 -4.04 -15.02
CA THR A 211 15.00 -3.39 -13.73
C THR A 211 13.64 -2.71 -13.79
N ILE A 212 13.06 -2.32 -12.65
CA ILE A 212 11.89 -1.44 -12.61
C ILE A 212 12.22 -0.19 -11.80
N THR A 213 12.05 0.99 -12.40
CA THR A 213 12.26 2.29 -11.74
C THR A 213 11.03 3.20 -11.84
N GLY A 214 10.11 2.92 -12.78
CA GLY A 214 8.90 3.71 -12.99
C GLY A 214 7.78 3.36 -12.01
N ALA A 215 6.89 4.32 -11.76
CA ALA A 215 5.66 4.09 -11.00
C ALA A 215 4.60 3.37 -11.86
N PRO A 216 3.90 2.34 -11.34
CA PRO A 216 2.81 1.70 -12.05
C PRO A 216 1.63 2.66 -12.24
N ARG A 217 0.73 2.34 -13.17
CA ARG A 217 -0.61 2.96 -13.29
C ARG A 217 -1.66 1.89 -13.12
N VAL A 218 -2.78 2.22 -12.48
CA VAL A 218 -3.94 1.33 -12.47
C VAL A 218 -4.97 1.84 -13.45
N VAL A 219 -5.45 0.96 -14.34
CA VAL A 219 -6.52 1.26 -15.31
C VAL A 219 -7.54 0.14 -15.22
N LYS A 220 -8.77 0.49 -14.84
CA LYS A 220 -9.81 -0.49 -14.48
C LYS A 220 -9.28 -1.42 -13.39
N ASP A 221 -9.33 -2.73 -13.61
CA ASP A 221 -8.92 -3.80 -12.70
C ASP A 221 -7.45 -4.22 -12.90
N LYS A 222 -6.61 -3.38 -13.54
CA LYS A 222 -5.25 -3.79 -13.95
C LYS A 222 -4.16 -2.80 -13.56
N VAL A 223 -3.09 -3.33 -12.99
CA VAL A 223 -1.83 -2.63 -12.71
C VAL A 223 -0.92 -2.76 -13.94
N LEU A 224 -0.63 -1.64 -14.59
CA LEU A 224 0.25 -1.53 -15.73
C LEU A 224 1.65 -1.16 -15.28
N ILE A 225 2.64 -1.94 -15.71
CA ILE A 225 4.05 -1.70 -15.40
C ILE A 225 4.96 -2.13 -16.57
N GLY A 226 6.05 -1.37 -16.77
CA GLY A 226 7.10 -1.67 -17.73
C GLY A 226 8.40 -2.09 -17.05
N ASN A 227 9.53 -1.87 -17.73
CA ASN A 227 10.88 -2.14 -17.22
C ASN A 227 11.90 -1.23 -17.91
N GLY A 228 13.09 -1.15 -17.31
CA GLY A 228 14.30 -0.58 -17.90
C GLY A 228 15.35 -1.67 -18.16
N GLY A 229 16.48 -1.25 -18.74
CA GLY A 229 17.62 -2.13 -19.03
C GLY A 229 18.07 -2.13 -20.50
N ALA A 230 17.61 -1.18 -21.32
CA ALA A 230 17.99 -1.10 -22.74
C ALA A 230 19.50 -0.98 -22.92
N GLU A 231 20.19 -0.31 -22.00
CA GLU A 231 21.65 -0.16 -21.93
C GLU A 231 22.37 -1.51 -21.74
N PHE A 232 21.66 -2.56 -21.31
CA PHE A 232 22.17 -3.91 -21.10
C PHE A 232 21.62 -4.93 -22.10
N GLY A 233 20.96 -4.48 -23.16
CA GLY A 233 20.49 -5.34 -24.26
C GLY A 233 19.28 -6.19 -23.92
N VAL A 234 18.32 -5.64 -23.17
CA VAL A 234 17.07 -6.36 -22.82
C VAL A 234 15.95 -6.09 -23.84
N ARG A 235 15.03 -7.05 -23.99
CA ARG A 235 13.81 -6.87 -24.79
C ARG A 235 12.75 -6.14 -23.98
N GLY A 236 12.34 -4.94 -24.42
CA GLY A 236 11.34 -4.12 -23.75
C GLY A 236 9.92 -4.70 -23.84
N PHE A 237 9.14 -4.48 -22.79
CA PHE A 237 7.72 -4.82 -22.74
C PHE A 237 6.95 -3.96 -21.73
N ILE A 238 5.62 -3.92 -21.89
CA ILE A 238 4.66 -3.45 -20.90
C ILE A 238 3.73 -4.62 -20.56
N SER A 239 3.41 -4.78 -19.29
CA SER A 239 2.48 -5.82 -18.82
C SER A 239 1.35 -5.21 -18.02
N ALA A 240 0.20 -5.90 -18.01
CA ALA A 240 -0.90 -5.62 -17.12
C ALA A 240 -1.17 -6.84 -16.22
N TYR A 241 -1.28 -6.58 -14.93
CA TYR A 241 -1.54 -7.58 -13.89
C TYR A 241 -2.87 -7.29 -13.22
N ASN A 242 -3.65 -8.32 -12.90
CA ASN A 242 -4.91 -8.13 -12.20
C ASN A 242 -4.67 -7.60 -10.78
N VAL A 243 -5.43 -6.57 -10.39
CA VAL A 243 -5.32 -5.91 -9.08
C VAL A 243 -5.56 -6.86 -7.91
N SER A 244 -6.41 -7.86 -8.09
CA SER A 244 -6.86 -8.78 -7.04
C SER A 244 -5.80 -9.79 -6.60
N ASP A 245 -4.98 -10.28 -7.52
CA ASP A 245 -4.11 -11.45 -7.28
C ASP A 245 -2.73 -11.38 -7.96
N GLY A 246 -2.45 -10.30 -8.69
CA GLY A 246 -1.19 -10.15 -9.42
C GLY A 246 -1.05 -11.08 -10.62
N SER A 247 -2.10 -11.79 -11.04
CA SER A 247 -2.03 -12.65 -12.23
C SER A 247 -1.83 -11.82 -13.50
N LEU A 248 -0.97 -12.30 -14.40
CA LEU A 248 -0.68 -11.62 -15.66
C LEU A 248 -1.91 -11.67 -16.58
N ALA A 249 -2.52 -10.52 -16.86
CA ALA A 249 -3.63 -10.42 -17.80
C ALA A 249 -3.13 -10.42 -19.25
N TRP A 250 -2.10 -9.62 -19.55
CA TRP A 250 -1.47 -9.58 -20.86
C TRP A 250 -0.07 -8.96 -20.79
N ARG A 251 0.73 -9.23 -21.83
CA ARG A 251 2.03 -8.59 -22.09
C ARG A 251 2.11 -8.11 -23.53
N PHE A 252 2.59 -6.88 -23.70
CA PHE A 252 2.91 -6.30 -24.99
C PHE A 252 4.42 -6.06 -25.08
N TYR A 253 5.11 -6.80 -25.95
CA TYR A 253 6.51 -6.52 -26.26
C TYR A 253 6.60 -5.31 -27.19
N THR A 254 7.62 -4.47 -27.01
CA THR A 254 7.78 -3.24 -27.80
C THR A 254 8.61 -3.42 -29.07
N VAL A 255 9.28 -4.57 -29.19
CA VAL A 255 10.04 -4.96 -30.39
C VAL A 255 9.80 -6.45 -30.69
N PRO A 256 9.89 -6.90 -31.96
CA PRO A 256 9.74 -8.30 -32.33
C PRO A 256 10.76 -9.24 -31.67
N GLY A 257 10.44 -10.53 -31.63
CA GLY A 257 11.32 -11.57 -31.09
C GLY A 257 12.32 -12.08 -32.11
N ASN A 258 12.57 -13.40 -32.10
CA ASN A 258 13.38 -14.03 -33.15
C ASN A 258 12.67 -13.86 -34.52
N PRO A 259 13.26 -13.15 -35.50
CA PRO A 259 12.64 -12.93 -36.81
C PRO A 259 12.30 -14.23 -37.55
N GLU A 260 13.02 -15.32 -37.30
CA GLU A 260 12.75 -16.63 -37.90
C GLU A 260 11.41 -17.23 -37.45
N LEU A 261 10.88 -16.81 -36.30
CA LEU A 261 9.59 -17.27 -35.76
C LEU A 261 8.42 -16.40 -36.22
N GLY A 262 8.68 -15.32 -36.98
CA GLY A 262 7.68 -14.34 -37.37
C GLY A 262 7.29 -13.40 -36.22
N PHE A 263 6.33 -12.51 -36.50
CA PHE A 263 5.83 -11.54 -35.53
C PHE A 263 4.81 -12.16 -34.58
N GLU A 264 4.90 -11.84 -33.29
CA GLU A 264 4.01 -12.40 -32.27
C GLU A 264 2.62 -11.75 -32.23
N SER A 265 2.42 -10.63 -32.93
CA SER A 265 1.12 -9.97 -33.09
C SER A 265 1.09 -9.08 -34.32
N ASP A 266 -0.12 -8.73 -34.79
CA ASP A 266 -0.30 -7.76 -35.88
C ASP A 266 0.27 -6.38 -35.53
N ALA A 267 0.20 -5.99 -34.25
CA ALA A 267 0.78 -4.75 -33.77
C ALA A 267 2.31 -4.74 -33.92
N LEU A 268 2.97 -5.87 -33.62
CA LEU A 268 4.42 -6.02 -33.81
C LEU A 268 4.83 -6.12 -35.29
N LYS A 269 3.94 -6.61 -36.16
CA LYS A 269 4.17 -6.63 -37.61
C LYS A 269 4.16 -5.24 -38.24
N MET A 270 3.44 -4.30 -37.63
CA MET A 270 3.36 -2.91 -38.10
C MET A 270 4.53 -2.03 -37.63
N ALA A 271 5.23 -2.44 -36.57
CA ALA A 271 6.28 -1.67 -35.90
C ALA A 271 7.62 -1.68 -36.64
#